data_AF-A0A143PKQ4-F1
#
_entry.id   AF-A0A143PKQ4-F1
#
_cell.length_a   1.000
_cell.length_b   1.000
_cell.length_c   1.000
_cell.angle_alpha   90.00
_cell.angle_beta   90.00
_cell.angle_gamma   90.00
#
_symmetry.space_group_name_H-M   'P 1'
#
loop_
_entity.id
_entity.type
_entity.pdbx_description
1 polymer ?
#
loop_
_entity_poly.entity_id
_entity_poly.type
_entity_poly.pdbx_seq_one_letter_code
_entity_poly.pdbx_strand_id
1 'polypeptide(L)'
;MARHVLDIFLSSTSEDLKDYRRTVADTLGRLGQFVVRMETFGAKPNKPLPECRQEVARSDALIVIVGHRYGWVPTKKDGGDGRRSITWWEVQWALDTNKPVYAFLIDPTTPWTGAREQDRLVRAGSEAETLGVWRDVRSLADFRKFLENSTTRDVFTTPDQLGLVVATSLFPWLLEHASPVRPVAPGDLTAASVVPSDRPRPAARGRDGVAGRVNQRHQQLYWLEQLHVGSARELIADPKPVRVAIIAGRPRESHAALTSVSITSVATDGRASANTPDDYTTVLSALIAGAGDDFEGVAPGAELLTISVLDENYTSTNASIASAIDRAVLGGARVLCLSLGSAKESQVITNAITDAVEAGLIVVAAAGNQGSETRIYPAALESVLAVGAVGIDGEPTQWTSHGDWVDIMAPGDVLVPSGADGYAQMQGTSWACAIVSGVVALLLQVDPTLKPAAIRKLLTDTAHATRSDKAGARVVDAYRAVRGALQPASQADRPAVRKPAAGSGGVRKVTRRRVAALR
;
A
#
# COMPACT_ATOMS: atom_id res chain seq x y z
N MET A 1 -10.36 20.31 -9.32
CA MET A 1 -11.60 19.51 -9.26
C MET A 1 -11.23 18.16 -8.64
N ALA A 2 -11.74 17.82 -7.46
CA ALA A 2 -11.46 16.54 -6.82
C ALA A 2 -12.13 15.41 -7.62
N ARG A 3 -11.34 14.47 -8.15
CA ARG A 3 -11.85 13.29 -8.87
C ARG A 3 -12.37 12.28 -7.84
N HIS A 4 -13.61 11.81 -8.00
CA HIS A 4 -14.16 10.73 -7.19
C HIS A 4 -13.41 9.43 -7.51
N VAL A 5 -12.92 8.75 -6.48
CA VAL A 5 -12.34 7.41 -6.58
C VAL A 5 -13.48 6.44 -6.35
N LEU A 6 -13.83 5.65 -7.38
CA LEU A 6 -14.94 4.70 -7.34
C LEU A 6 -14.41 3.31 -6.99
N ASP A 7 -15.18 2.59 -6.18
CA ASP A 7 -14.94 1.17 -5.89
C ASP A 7 -15.53 0.35 -7.04
N ILE A 8 -14.69 -0.30 -7.85
CA ILE A 8 -15.14 -1.06 -9.02
C ILE A 8 -14.97 -2.55 -8.77
N PHE A 9 -16.07 -3.30 -8.82
CA PHE A 9 -16.02 -4.76 -8.74
C PHE A 9 -15.61 -5.34 -10.10
N LEU A 10 -14.46 -5.99 -10.18
CA LEU A 10 -13.97 -6.64 -11.40
C LEU A 10 -14.20 -8.15 -11.34
N SER A 11 -15.17 -8.60 -12.14
CA SER A 11 -15.51 -10.01 -12.35
C SER A 11 -15.00 -10.54 -13.69
N SER A 12 -14.87 -11.86 -13.80
CA SER A 12 -14.62 -12.53 -15.08
C SER A 12 -15.09 -13.97 -15.06
N THR A 13 -15.43 -14.51 -16.22
CA THR A 13 -16.01 -15.86 -16.30
C THR A 13 -15.02 -17.01 -16.10
N SER A 14 -13.70 -16.80 -16.17
CA SER A 14 -12.76 -17.92 -16.04
C SER A 14 -11.34 -17.53 -15.67
N GLU A 15 -10.55 -18.54 -15.27
CA GLU A 15 -9.17 -18.40 -14.83
C GLU A 15 -8.19 -18.05 -15.96
N ASP A 16 -8.48 -18.41 -17.20
CA ASP A 16 -7.66 -18.07 -18.36
C ASP A 16 -7.67 -16.56 -18.68
N LEU A 17 -8.54 -15.79 -18.02
CA LEU A 17 -8.58 -14.32 -18.08
C LEU A 17 -7.71 -13.63 -17.02
N LYS A 18 -6.81 -14.34 -16.30
CA LYS A 18 -5.93 -13.75 -15.27
C LYS A 18 -5.16 -12.53 -15.76
N ASP A 19 -4.53 -12.60 -16.92
CA ASP A 19 -3.72 -11.50 -17.46
C ASP A 19 -4.59 -10.32 -17.93
N TYR A 20 -5.81 -10.61 -18.41
CA TYR A 20 -6.80 -9.61 -18.77
C TYR A 20 -7.30 -8.86 -17.53
N ARG A 21 -7.60 -9.58 -16.44
CA ARG A 21 -7.97 -8.97 -15.16
C ARG A 21 -6.85 -8.08 -14.60
N ARG A 22 -5.59 -8.53 -14.68
CA ARG A 22 -4.44 -7.70 -14.27
C ARG A 22 -4.37 -6.41 -15.08
N THR A 23 -4.51 -6.50 -16.39
CA THR A 23 -4.45 -5.32 -17.28
C THR A 23 -5.57 -4.32 -16.99
N VAL A 24 -6.79 -4.80 -16.75
CA VAL A 24 -7.91 -3.96 -16.34
C VAL A 24 -7.65 -3.33 -14.96
N ALA A 25 -7.17 -4.11 -13.98
CA ALA A 25 -6.85 -3.58 -12.66
C ALA A 25 -5.77 -2.49 -12.71
N ASP A 26 -4.69 -2.70 -13.47
CA ASP A 26 -3.60 -1.74 -13.64
C ASP A 26 -4.10 -0.46 -14.34
N THR A 27 -4.97 -0.61 -15.35
CA THR A 27 -5.58 0.51 -16.06
C THR A 27 -6.45 1.36 -15.13
N LEU A 28 -7.33 0.72 -14.37
CA LEU A 28 -8.19 1.40 -13.41
C LEU A 28 -7.38 2.07 -12.29
N GLY A 29 -6.31 1.42 -11.83
CA GLY A 29 -5.37 2.00 -10.87
C GLY A 29 -4.69 3.26 -11.42
N ARG A 30 -4.27 3.26 -12.69
CA ARG A 30 -3.73 4.46 -13.38
C ARG A 30 -4.77 5.58 -13.56
N LEU A 31 -6.05 5.23 -13.67
CA LEU A 31 -7.17 6.18 -13.69
C LEU A 31 -7.58 6.64 -12.28
N GLY A 32 -6.85 6.22 -11.24
CA GLY A 32 -7.12 6.57 -9.85
C GLY A 32 -8.40 5.94 -9.31
N GLN A 33 -8.81 4.78 -9.82
CA GLN A 33 -9.99 4.03 -9.37
C GLN A 33 -9.58 2.83 -8.52
N PHE A 34 -10.43 2.43 -7.57
CA PHE A 34 -10.19 1.26 -6.74
C PHE A 34 -10.82 0.02 -7.38
N VAL A 35 -10.15 -1.13 -7.28
CA VAL A 35 -10.59 -2.37 -7.97
C VAL A 35 -10.68 -3.52 -6.98
N VAL A 36 -11.92 -3.95 -6.71
CA VAL A 36 -12.22 -5.15 -5.93
C VAL A 36 -12.19 -6.37 -6.86
N ARG A 37 -11.43 -7.41 -6.52
CA ARG A 37 -11.29 -8.62 -7.35
C ARG A 37 -11.50 -9.89 -6.55
N MET A 38 -11.90 -10.95 -7.25
CA MET A 38 -11.97 -12.29 -6.67
C MET A 38 -10.62 -12.78 -6.09
N GLU A 39 -9.52 -12.28 -6.64
CA GLU A 39 -8.14 -12.62 -6.22
C GLU A 39 -7.71 -11.91 -4.93
N THR A 40 -8.41 -10.82 -4.56
CA THR A 40 -8.16 -10.07 -3.33
C THR A 40 -9.01 -10.55 -2.15
N PHE A 41 -9.95 -11.46 -2.39
CA PHE A 41 -10.62 -12.20 -1.33
C PHE A 41 -9.63 -13.25 -0.83
N GLY A 42 -8.80 -12.89 0.17
CA GLY A 42 -7.96 -13.86 0.87
C GLY A 42 -8.78 -15.07 1.35
N ALA A 43 -8.12 -16.11 1.87
CA ALA A 43 -8.75 -17.35 2.32
C ALA A 43 -9.72 -17.15 3.51
N LYS A 44 -10.82 -16.43 3.28
CA LYS A 44 -11.87 -16.13 4.24
C LYS A 44 -12.73 -17.39 4.43
N PRO A 45 -13.24 -17.63 5.64
CA PRO A 45 -14.01 -18.84 5.97
C PRO A 45 -15.43 -18.88 5.35
N ASN A 46 -15.88 -17.82 4.66
CA ASN A 46 -17.21 -17.73 4.06
C ASN A 46 -17.29 -18.41 2.68
N LYS A 47 -18.47 -18.91 2.32
CA LYS A 47 -18.72 -19.43 0.96
C LYS A 47 -18.61 -18.30 -0.09
N PRO A 48 -18.18 -18.59 -1.34
CA PRO A 48 -17.93 -17.55 -2.36
C PRO A 48 -19.16 -16.68 -2.69
N LEU A 49 -20.37 -17.25 -2.70
CA LEU A 49 -21.57 -16.58 -3.18
C LEU A 49 -22.04 -15.40 -2.28
N PRO A 50 -22.18 -15.55 -0.95
CA PRO A 50 -22.50 -14.42 -0.07
C PRO A 50 -21.44 -13.32 -0.06
N GLU A 51 -20.15 -13.68 -0.15
CA GLU A 51 -19.04 -12.71 -0.16
C GLU A 51 -19.10 -11.85 -1.43
N CYS A 52 -19.19 -12.48 -2.61
CA CYS A 52 -19.30 -11.75 -3.88
C CYS A 52 -20.53 -10.85 -3.90
N ARG A 53 -21.65 -11.29 -3.33
CA ARG A 53 -22.85 -10.45 -3.20
C ARG A 53 -22.60 -9.20 -2.35
N GLN A 54 -21.91 -9.35 -1.22
CA GLN A 54 -21.60 -8.22 -0.33
C GLN A 54 -20.65 -7.22 -1.00
N GLU A 55 -19.65 -7.70 -1.71
CA GLU A 55 -18.65 -6.87 -2.38
C GLU A 55 -19.23 -6.15 -3.61
N VAL A 56 -20.09 -6.82 -4.39
CA VAL A 56 -20.91 -6.16 -5.43
C VAL A 56 -21.83 -5.10 -4.80
N ALA A 57 -22.44 -5.38 -3.65
CA ALA A 57 -23.29 -4.42 -2.95
C ALA A 57 -22.52 -3.21 -2.40
N ARG A 58 -21.20 -3.32 -2.17
CA ARG A 58 -20.34 -2.21 -1.73
C ARG A 58 -19.75 -1.38 -2.86
N SER A 59 -19.53 -1.97 -4.02
CA SER A 59 -18.86 -1.33 -5.15
C SER A 59 -19.77 -0.32 -5.88
N ASP A 60 -19.25 0.77 -6.40
CA ASP A 60 -20.01 1.78 -7.16
C ASP A 60 -20.41 1.30 -8.56
N ALA A 61 -19.60 0.42 -9.16
CA ALA A 61 -19.85 -0.18 -10.47
C ALA A 61 -19.35 -1.63 -10.55
N LEU A 62 -19.79 -2.34 -11.59
CA LEU A 62 -19.29 -3.66 -11.93
C LEU A 62 -18.69 -3.67 -13.34
N ILE A 63 -17.48 -4.20 -13.46
CA ILE A 63 -16.85 -4.57 -14.72
C ILE A 63 -16.85 -6.09 -14.83
N VAL A 64 -17.31 -6.62 -15.95
CA VAL A 64 -17.29 -8.05 -16.24
C VAL A 64 -16.53 -8.34 -17.52
N ILE A 65 -15.54 -9.23 -17.43
CA ILE A 65 -14.79 -9.75 -18.58
C ILE A 65 -15.34 -11.14 -18.95
N VAL A 66 -15.84 -11.29 -20.17
CA VAL A 66 -16.40 -12.57 -20.65
C VAL A 66 -15.51 -13.20 -21.71
N GLY A 67 -14.93 -14.34 -21.36
CA GLY A 67 -14.07 -15.16 -22.21
C GLY A 67 -14.82 -16.30 -22.89
N HIS A 68 -14.11 -17.37 -23.23
CA HIS A 68 -14.69 -18.55 -23.91
C HIS A 68 -15.25 -19.62 -22.96
N ARG A 69 -15.28 -19.35 -21.66
CA ARG A 69 -15.74 -20.28 -20.63
C ARG A 69 -16.83 -19.64 -19.77
N TYR A 70 -17.77 -20.46 -19.28
CA TYR A 70 -18.94 -20.01 -18.54
C TYR A 70 -18.65 -19.70 -17.07
N GLY A 71 -17.69 -20.41 -16.48
CA GLY A 71 -17.25 -20.23 -15.11
C GLY A 71 -17.92 -21.17 -14.11
N TRP A 72 -17.62 -20.96 -12.83
CA TRP A 72 -18.14 -21.79 -11.76
C TRP A 72 -19.63 -21.53 -11.51
N VAL A 73 -20.42 -22.61 -11.41
CA VAL A 73 -21.87 -22.58 -11.17
C VAL A 73 -22.14 -22.99 -9.72
N PRO A 74 -22.55 -22.07 -8.84
CA PRO A 74 -22.85 -22.38 -7.44
C PRO A 74 -24.05 -23.33 -7.34
N THR A 75 -23.93 -24.36 -6.51
CA THR A 75 -25.01 -25.33 -6.29
C THR A 75 -26.09 -24.77 -5.36
N LYS A 76 -27.23 -25.46 -5.23
CA LYS A 76 -28.25 -25.13 -4.22
C LYS A 76 -27.70 -25.12 -2.79
N LYS A 77 -26.70 -25.95 -2.49
CA LYS A 77 -26.04 -25.98 -1.17
C LYS A 77 -25.14 -24.75 -0.95
N ASP A 78 -24.72 -24.10 -2.02
CA ASP A 78 -23.90 -22.88 -2.00
C ASP A 78 -24.75 -21.61 -2.06
N GLY A 79 -26.08 -21.75 -2.12
CA GLY A 79 -27.04 -20.65 -2.25
C GLY A 79 -27.35 -20.26 -3.70
N GLY A 80 -26.80 -20.98 -4.69
CA GLY A 80 -27.11 -20.78 -6.10
C GLY A 80 -28.32 -21.58 -6.58
N ASP A 81 -28.65 -21.44 -7.86
CA ASP A 81 -29.73 -22.18 -8.50
C ASP A 81 -29.25 -23.41 -9.30
N GLY A 82 -27.93 -23.65 -9.32
CA GLY A 82 -27.31 -24.71 -10.11
C GLY A 82 -27.33 -24.47 -11.63
N ARG A 83 -27.65 -23.24 -12.08
CA ARG A 83 -27.73 -22.84 -13.50
C ARG A 83 -26.89 -21.60 -13.81
N ARG A 84 -26.99 -20.55 -13.02
CA ARG A 84 -26.23 -19.30 -13.22
C ARG A 84 -24.81 -19.45 -12.69
N SER A 85 -23.82 -18.98 -13.46
CA SER A 85 -22.45 -18.86 -12.96
C SER A 85 -22.35 -17.76 -11.90
N ILE A 86 -21.30 -17.80 -11.07
CA ILE A 86 -21.05 -16.75 -10.08
C ILE A 86 -20.96 -15.36 -10.75
N THR A 87 -20.32 -15.28 -11.90
CA THR A 87 -20.21 -14.06 -12.71
C THR A 87 -21.58 -13.55 -13.17
N TRP A 88 -22.50 -14.45 -13.54
CA TRP A 88 -23.87 -14.03 -13.87
C TRP A 88 -24.57 -13.48 -12.62
N TRP A 89 -24.47 -14.17 -11.48
CA TRP A 89 -25.05 -13.70 -10.23
C TRP A 89 -24.55 -12.30 -9.84
N GLU A 90 -23.26 -12.05 -9.96
CA GLU A 90 -22.66 -10.74 -9.67
C GLU A 90 -23.23 -9.63 -10.56
N VAL A 91 -23.33 -9.86 -11.87
CA VAL A 91 -23.97 -8.92 -12.80
C VAL A 91 -25.43 -8.68 -12.42
N GLN A 92 -26.16 -9.75 -12.10
CA GLN A 92 -27.56 -9.62 -11.74
C GLN A 92 -27.75 -8.82 -10.44
N TRP A 93 -26.92 -9.06 -9.42
CA TRP A 93 -27.00 -8.27 -8.19
C TRP A 93 -26.65 -6.79 -8.42
N ALA A 94 -25.71 -6.49 -9.31
CA ALA A 94 -25.41 -5.12 -9.69
C ALA A 94 -26.63 -4.45 -10.36
N LEU A 95 -27.27 -5.14 -11.32
CA LEU A 95 -28.47 -4.63 -11.98
C LEU A 95 -29.66 -4.49 -11.03
N ASP A 96 -29.91 -5.48 -10.17
CA ASP A 96 -30.98 -5.46 -9.17
C ASP A 96 -30.79 -4.33 -8.14
N THR A 97 -29.55 -3.87 -7.93
CA THR A 97 -29.21 -2.73 -7.06
C THR A 97 -28.99 -1.42 -7.83
N ASN A 98 -29.36 -1.40 -9.11
CA ASN A 98 -29.29 -0.23 -10.00
C ASN A 98 -27.87 0.35 -10.16
N LYS A 99 -26.86 -0.53 -10.14
CA LYS A 99 -25.45 -0.18 -10.36
C LYS A 99 -25.10 -0.30 -11.84
N PRO A 100 -24.25 0.60 -12.37
CA PRO A 100 -23.78 0.49 -13.74
C PRO A 100 -22.93 -0.76 -13.92
N VAL A 101 -23.18 -1.46 -15.03
CA VAL A 101 -22.44 -2.65 -15.45
C VAL A 101 -21.78 -2.40 -16.80
N TYR A 102 -20.47 -2.61 -16.87
CA TYR A 102 -19.67 -2.55 -18.08
C TYR A 102 -19.20 -3.95 -18.45
N ALA A 103 -19.70 -4.47 -19.56
CA ALA A 103 -19.40 -5.80 -20.06
C ALA A 103 -18.41 -5.75 -21.22
N PHE A 104 -17.27 -6.40 -21.05
CA PHE A 104 -16.26 -6.54 -22.10
C PHE A 104 -16.24 -8.00 -22.55
N LEU A 105 -16.54 -8.22 -23.83
CA LEU A 105 -16.65 -9.56 -24.40
C LEU A 105 -15.47 -9.82 -25.34
N ILE A 106 -14.85 -10.99 -25.22
CA ILE A 106 -13.84 -11.37 -26.21
C ILE A 106 -14.51 -11.57 -27.57
N ASP A 107 -13.90 -11.01 -28.62
CA ASP A 107 -14.34 -11.20 -30.00
C ASP A 107 -14.27 -12.69 -30.34
N PRO A 108 -15.37 -13.32 -30.80
CA PRO A 108 -15.43 -14.75 -31.10
C PRO A 108 -14.46 -15.20 -32.19
N THR A 109 -13.98 -14.28 -33.04
CA THR A 109 -13.02 -14.53 -34.12
C THR A 109 -11.57 -14.43 -33.67
N THR A 110 -11.31 -13.95 -32.44
CA THR A 110 -9.95 -13.85 -31.88
C THR A 110 -9.28 -15.23 -31.81
N PRO A 111 -8.03 -15.36 -32.31
CA PRO A 111 -7.23 -16.55 -32.08
C PRO A 111 -7.09 -16.82 -30.56
N TRP A 112 -7.56 -17.97 -30.09
CA TRP A 112 -7.56 -18.32 -28.68
C TRP A 112 -6.71 -19.57 -28.44
N THR A 113 -5.70 -19.44 -27.59
CA THR A 113 -4.77 -20.53 -27.22
C THR A 113 -5.22 -21.28 -25.97
N GLY A 114 -6.19 -20.74 -25.22
CA GLY A 114 -6.78 -21.38 -24.04
C GLY A 114 -7.89 -22.38 -24.41
N ALA A 115 -8.38 -23.10 -23.40
CA ALA A 115 -9.51 -24.02 -23.58
C ALA A 115 -10.83 -23.25 -23.69
N ARG A 116 -11.66 -23.60 -24.67
CA ARG A 116 -13.05 -23.14 -24.81
C ARG A 116 -13.99 -24.05 -24.02
N GLU A 117 -15.19 -23.58 -23.71
CA GLU A 117 -16.16 -24.36 -22.92
C GLU A 117 -16.47 -25.73 -23.57
N GLN A 118 -16.62 -25.77 -24.90
CA GLN A 118 -16.86 -27.01 -25.66
C GLN A 118 -15.67 -27.98 -25.66
N ASP A 119 -14.44 -27.51 -25.43
CA ASP A 119 -13.25 -28.37 -25.45
C ASP A 119 -13.25 -29.36 -24.27
N ARG A 120 -14.09 -29.10 -23.25
CA ARG A 120 -14.34 -30.04 -22.15
C ARG A 120 -15.00 -31.34 -22.61
N LEU A 121 -15.67 -31.36 -23.77
CA LEU A 121 -16.27 -32.58 -24.34
C LEU A 121 -15.23 -33.66 -24.59
N VAL A 122 -14.00 -33.27 -24.97
CA VAL A 122 -12.90 -34.22 -25.23
C VAL A 122 -12.47 -34.96 -23.96
N ARG A 123 -12.73 -34.38 -22.78
CA ARG A 123 -12.34 -34.93 -21.48
C ARG A 123 -13.50 -35.51 -20.68
N ALA A 124 -14.73 -35.46 -21.21
CA ALA A 124 -15.91 -35.99 -20.54
C ALA A 124 -15.88 -37.53 -20.56
N GLY A 125 -15.87 -38.17 -19.39
CA GLY A 125 -15.82 -39.62 -19.25
C GLY A 125 -17.20 -40.28 -19.13
N SER A 126 -18.26 -39.47 -19.00
CA SER A 126 -19.63 -39.93 -18.78
C SER A 126 -20.68 -39.10 -19.53
N GLU A 127 -21.87 -39.68 -19.73
CA GLU A 127 -23.02 -39.01 -20.35
C GLU A 127 -23.48 -37.79 -19.51
N ALA A 128 -23.44 -37.90 -18.19
CA ALA A 128 -23.79 -36.81 -17.27
C ALA A 128 -22.83 -35.62 -17.39
N GLU A 129 -21.52 -35.86 -17.52
CA GLU A 129 -20.52 -34.81 -17.74
C GLU A 129 -20.70 -34.16 -19.11
N THR A 130 -20.97 -34.97 -20.14
CA THR A 130 -21.23 -34.49 -21.51
C THR A 130 -22.43 -33.55 -21.55
N LEU A 131 -23.55 -33.94 -20.93
CA LEU A 131 -24.75 -33.11 -20.79
C LEU A 131 -24.47 -31.82 -19.99
N GLY A 132 -23.61 -31.91 -18.96
CA GLY A 132 -23.15 -30.76 -18.19
C GLY A 132 -22.39 -29.74 -19.04
N VAL A 133 -21.47 -30.21 -19.90
CA VAL A 133 -20.73 -29.34 -20.82
C VAL A 133 -21.66 -28.66 -21.84
N TRP A 134 -22.57 -29.41 -22.47
CA TRP A 134 -23.55 -28.83 -23.40
C TRP A 134 -24.43 -27.76 -22.75
N ARG A 135 -24.83 -28.00 -21.49
CA ARG A 135 -25.56 -27.01 -20.70
C ARG A 135 -24.72 -25.75 -20.49
N ASP A 136 -23.47 -25.87 -20.08
CA ASP A 136 -22.59 -24.73 -19.79
C ASP A 136 -22.28 -23.93 -21.08
N VAL A 137 -22.10 -24.58 -22.23
CA VAL A 137 -21.96 -23.92 -23.55
C VAL A 137 -23.21 -23.08 -23.87
N ARG A 138 -24.40 -23.66 -23.69
CA ARG A 138 -25.66 -22.94 -23.92
C ARG A 138 -25.81 -21.79 -22.94
N SER A 139 -25.49 -22.00 -21.67
CA SER A 139 -25.58 -20.95 -20.64
C SER A 139 -24.58 -19.81 -20.89
N LEU A 140 -23.40 -20.07 -21.44
CA LEU A 140 -22.47 -19.02 -21.88
C LEU A 140 -23.08 -18.18 -23.01
N ALA A 141 -23.72 -18.81 -24.00
CA ALA A 141 -24.39 -18.09 -25.08
C ALA A 141 -25.56 -17.25 -24.55
N ASP A 142 -26.36 -17.82 -23.65
CA ASP A 142 -27.47 -17.11 -22.99
C ASP A 142 -26.95 -15.93 -22.15
N PHE A 143 -25.82 -16.09 -21.45
CA PHE A 143 -25.20 -15.03 -20.66
C PHE A 143 -24.67 -13.88 -21.53
N ARG A 144 -24.00 -14.19 -22.64
CA ARG A 144 -23.55 -13.17 -23.60
C ARG A 144 -24.73 -12.36 -24.14
N LYS A 145 -25.81 -13.05 -24.52
CA LYS A 145 -27.05 -12.41 -24.98
C LYS A 145 -27.72 -11.58 -23.88
N PHE A 146 -27.67 -12.01 -22.63
CA PHE A 146 -28.16 -11.24 -21.49
C PHE A 146 -27.38 -9.92 -21.34
N LEU A 147 -26.03 -9.97 -21.36
CA LEU A 147 -25.20 -8.78 -21.27
C LEU A 147 -25.43 -7.79 -22.41
N GLU A 148 -25.60 -8.30 -23.64
CA GLU A 148 -25.90 -7.47 -24.81
C GLU A 148 -27.17 -6.62 -24.67
N ASN A 149 -28.15 -7.10 -23.92
CA ASN A 149 -29.44 -6.43 -23.76
C ASN A 149 -29.56 -5.61 -22.46
N SER A 150 -28.57 -5.70 -21.55
CA SER A 150 -28.74 -5.23 -20.18
C SER A 150 -27.59 -4.39 -19.64
N THR A 151 -26.51 -4.19 -20.41
CA THR A 151 -25.28 -3.54 -19.93
C THR A 151 -24.64 -2.64 -20.99
N THR A 152 -23.74 -1.75 -20.57
CA THR A 152 -22.85 -1.04 -21.49
C THR A 152 -21.79 -2.01 -21.98
N ARG A 153 -21.68 -2.22 -23.29
CA ARG A 153 -20.81 -3.27 -23.85
C ARG A 153 -19.71 -2.75 -24.76
N ASP A 154 -18.59 -3.45 -24.73
CA ASP A 154 -17.54 -3.33 -25.75
C ASP A 154 -16.85 -4.69 -25.99
N VAL A 155 -16.06 -4.78 -27.05
CA VAL A 155 -15.39 -6.00 -27.51
C VAL A 155 -13.87 -5.82 -27.45
N PHE A 156 -13.16 -6.88 -27.08
CA PHE A 156 -11.70 -6.88 -27.04
C PHE A 156 -11.10 -8.13 -27.69
N THR A 157 -9.85 -8.01 -28.16
CA THR A 157 -9.07 -9.12 -28.74
C THR A 157 -7.79 -9.41 -27.95
N THR A 158 -7.19 -8.39 -27.32
CA THR A 158 -5.93 -8.50 -26.56
C THR A 158 -6.04 -7.81 -25.20
N PRO A 159 -5.16 -8.13 -24.23
CA PRO A 159 -5.13 -7.44 -22.93
C PRO A 159 -4.92 -5.93 -23.06
N ASP A 160 -3.97 -5.49 -23.90
CA ASP A 160 -3.67 -4.06 -24.09
C ASP A 160 -4.86 -3.30 -24.68
N GLN A 161 -5.55 -3.90 -25.67
CA GLN A 161 -6.78 -3.32 -26.22
C GLN A 161 -7.87 -3.24 -25.15
N LEU A 162 -8.01 -4.28 -24.32
CA LEU A 162 -9.00 -4.29 -23.24
C LEU A 162 -8.76 -3.14 -22.26
N GLY A 163 -7.51 -2.87 -21.87
CA GLY A 163 -7.18 -1.72 -21.03
C GLY A 163 -7.61 -0.39 -21.65
N LEU A 164 -7.30 -0.16 -22.94
CA LEU A 164 -7.70 1.05 -23.64
C LEU A 164 -9.22 1.23 -23.67
N VAL A 165 -9.93 0.16 -24.05
CA VAL A 165 -11.38 0.16 -24.21
C VAL A 165 -12.07 0.42 -22.86
N VAL A 166 -11.62 -0.25 -21.79
CA VAL A 166 -12.09 0.01 -20.41
C VAL A 166 -11.93 1.48 -20.04
N ALA A 167 -10.75 2.06 -20.28
CA ALA A 167 -10.49 3.46 -19.95
C ALA A 167 -11.43 4.40 -20.69
N THR A 168 -11.68 4.14 -21.98
CA THR A 168 -12.59 4.96 -22.78
C THR A 168 -14.05 4.80 -22.40
N SER A 169 -14.52 3.59 -22.08
CA SER A 169 -15.92 3.34 -21.73
C SER A 169 -16.31 3.93 -20.37
N LEU A 170 -15.36 4.01 -19.43
CA LEU A 170 -15.60 4.58 -18.09
C LEU A 170 -15.50 6.10 -18.06
N PHE A 171 -14.77 6.71 -19.00
CA PHE A 171 -14.48 8.15 -18.97
C PHE A 171 -15.73 9.04 -18.85
N PRO A 172 -16.84 8.81 -19.59
CA PRO A 172 -18.07 9.61 -19.43
C PRO A 172 -18.67 9.51 -18.03
N TRP A 173 -18.68 8.31 -17.47
CA TRP A 173 -19.26 8.04 -16.15
C TRP A 173 -18.42 8.66 -15.02
N LEU A 174 -17.09 8.61 -15.15
CA LEU A 174 -16.15 9.29 -14.26
C LEU A 174 -16.34 10.82 -14.25
N LEU A 175 -16.74 11.41 -15.39
CA LEU A 175 -17.05 12.83 -15.47
C LEU A 175 -18.38 13.19 -14.80
N GLU A 176 -19.40 12.33 -14.94
CA GLU A 176 -20.73 12.55 -14.37
C GLU A 176 -20.82 12.35 -12.85
N HIS A 177 -20.01 11.45 -12.28
CA HIS A 177 -20.10 11.05 -10.86
C HIS A 177 -19.13 11.81 -9.94
N ALA A 178 -18.73 13.02 -10.34
CA ALA A 178 -18.03 13.94 -9.47
C ALA A 178 -18.99 14.59 -8.42
N SER A 179 -19.32 13.84 -7.34
CA SER A 179 -20.12 14.18 -6.13
C SER A 179 -21.66 14.34 -6.28
N PRO A 180 -22.52 14.07 -5.24
CA PRO A 180 -22.28 13.99 -3.78
C PRO A 180 -22.68 12.67 -3.03
N VAL A 181 -22.21 12.51 -1.78
CA VAL A 181 -22.10 11.27 -0.96
C VAL A 181 -23.29 10.99 0.00
N ARG A 182 -23.61 9.70 0.25
CA ARG A 182 -24.58 9.18 1.27
C ARG A 182 -23.88 8.36 2.39
N PRO A 183 -24.42 8.29 3.64
CA PRO A 183 -23.79 7.61 4.78
C PRO A 183 -24.25 6.15 5.04
N VAL A 184 -23.41 5.34 5.71
CA VAL A 184 -23.67 3.94 6.15
C VAL A 184 -23.37 3.77 7.67
N ALA A 185 -24.11 2.85 8.33
CA ALA A 185 -24.20 2.67 9.80
C ALA A 185 -23.14 1.71 10.42
N PRO A 186 -22.89 1.76 11.75
CA PRO A 186 -21.75 1.10 12.41
C PRO A 186 -22.08 -0.24 13.10
N GLY A 187 -21.12 -1.18 13.11
CA GLY A 187 -21.10 -2.38 13.94
C GLY A 187 -19.66 -2.91 14.15
N ASP A 188 -19.32 -3.17 15.42
CA ASP A 188 -18.06 -3.69 16.01
C ASP A 188 -16.82 -2.76 16.05
N LEU A 189 -16.69 -2.01 17.16
CA LEU A 189 -15.59 -1.09 17.46
C LEU A 189 -14.78 -1.55 18.67
N THR A 190 -13.61 -2.14 18.42
CA THR A 190 -12.43 -1.84 19.25
C THR A 190 -11.63 -0.82 18.44
N ALA A 191 -11.58 0.42 18.93
CA ALA A 191 -10.98 1.52 18.20
C ALA A 191 -9.48 1.61 18.53
N ALA A 192 -8.63 1.69 17.51
CA ALA A 192 -7.29 2.20 17.72
C ALA A 192 -7.39 3.73 17.76
N SER A 193 -6.81 4.33 18.79
CA SER A 193 -6.69 5.78 18.89
C SER A 193 -5.36 6.23 18.29
N VAL A 194 -5.35 7.37 17.61
CA VAL A 194 -4.12 8.17 17.59
C VAL A 194 -3.75 8.40 19.04
N VAL A 195 -2.47 8.30 19.40
CA VAL A 195 -1.99 8.62 20.75
C VAL A 195 -1.65 10.12 20.75
N PRO A 196 -2.56 11.04 21.10
CA PRO A 196 -2.24 12.45 21.10
C PRO A 196 -1.64 12.72 22.48
N SER A 197 -0.33 12.91 22.57
CA SER A 197 0.20 13.64 23.73
C SER A 197 -0.17 15.09 23.55
N ASP A 198 -1.14 15.52 24.34
CA ASP A 198 -1.66 16.88 24.48
C ASP A 198 -2.24 17.52 23.22
N ARG A 199 -3.46 18.05 23.39
CA ARG A 199 -4.02 19.06 22.47
C ARG A 199 -2.94 20.11 22.22
N PRO A 200 -2.81 20.63 20.98
CA PRO A 200 -1.88 21.71 20.70
C PRO A 200 -2.10 22.82 21.73
N ARG A 201 -1.12 23.08 22.60
CA ARG A 201 -1.13 24.32 23.37
C ARG A 201 -0.96 25.43 22.34
N PRO A 202 -1.88 26.41 22.26
CA PRO A 202 -1.71 27.51 21.34
C PRO A 202 -0.43 28.27 21.74
N ALA A 203 0.64 28.13 20.96
CA ALA A 203 1.76 29.03 21.05
C ALA A 203 1.27 30.40 20.57
N ALA A 204 1.62 31.44 21.34
CA ALA A 204 1.23 32.81 21.09
C ALA A 204 1.42 33.17 19.61
N ARG A 205 0.42 33.81 19.00
CA ARG A 205 0.54 34.46 17.68
C ARG A 205 1.71 35.45 17.73
N GLY A 206 2.92 34.98 17.42
CA GLY A 206 4.08 35.83 17.18
C GLY A 206 3.78 36.59 15.90
N ARG A 207 3.74 37.93 15.98
CA ARG A 207 3.49 38.78 14.82
C ARG A 207 4.51 38.46 13.73
N ASP A 208 4.00 38.15 12.55
CA ASP A 208 4.77 37.86 11.34
C ASP A 208 5.71 39.02 11.00
N GLY A 209 6.99 38.82 11.28
CA GLY A 209 8.10 39.69 10.92
C GLY A 209 9.31 38.85 10.54
N VAL A 210 10.29 39.44 9.84
CA VAL A 210 11.51 38.75 9.36
C VAL A 210 12.23 38.00 10.51
N ALA A 211 12.26 38.55 11.72
CA ALA A 211 12.85 37.91 12.89
C ALA A 211 12.12 36.63 13.37
N GLY A 212 10.79 36.57 13.20
CA GLY A 212 9.99 35.37 13.52
C GLY A 212 10.29 34.22 12.56
N ARG A 213 10.38 34.52 11.25
CA ARG A 213 10.76 33.55 10.20
C ARG A 213 12.18 33.03 10.37
N VAL A 214 13.14 33.88 10.75
CA VAL A 214 14.52 33.46 11.03
C VAL A 214 14.61 32.49 12.21
N ASN A 215 13.84 32.72 13.29
CA ASN A 215 13.80 31.81 14.45
C ASN A 215 13.14 30.47 14.11
N GLN A 216 12.08 30.48 13.29
CA GLN A 216 11.40 29.27 12.81
C GLN A 216 12.33 28.39 11.96
N ARG A 217 12.97 28.97 10.93
CA ARG A 217 13.91 28.24 10.07
C ARG A 217 15.08 27.65 10.87
N HIS A 218 15.60 28.40 11.85
CA HIS A 218 16.68 27.91 12.72
C HIS A 218 16.27 26.70 13.57
N GLN A 219 15.05 26.73 14.14
CA GLN A 219 14.54 25.62 14.96
C GLN A 219 14.20 24.37 14.12
N GLN A 220 13.79 24.54 12.86
CA GLN A 220 13.61 23.42 11.96
C GLN A 220 14.93 22.83 11.48
N LEU A 221 15.88 23.68 11.06
CA LEU A 221 17.20 23.23 10.64
C LEU A 221 17.87 22.39 11.73
N TYR A 222 17.62 22.70 12.99
CA TYR A 222 18.18 21.97 14.11
C TYR A 222 17.95 20.45 14.04
N TRP A 223 16.72 19.98 13.88
CA TRP A 223 16.45 18.53 13.86
C TRP A 223 16.86 17.89 12.52
N LEU A 224 16.81 18.64 11.40
CA LEU A 224 17.36 18.17 10.12
C LEU A 224 18.88 18.01 10.19
N GLU A 225 19.58 18.90 10.88
CA GLU A 225 21.03 18.85 11.14
C GLU A 225 21.39 17.71 12.10
N GLN A 226 20.61 17.51 13.18
CA GLN A 226 20.82 16.40 14.10
C GLN A 226 20.84 15.03 13.41
N LEU A 227 20.04 14.86 12.36
CA LEU A 227 19.98 13.61 11.58
C LEU A 227 20.82 13.67 10.30
N HIS A 228 21.55 14.76 10.07
CA HIS A 228 22.36 14.99 8.87
C HIS A 228 21.59 14.84 7.55
N VAL A 229 20.32 15.27 7.51
CA VAL A 229 19.42 15.07 6.36
C VAL A 229 19.92 15.79 5.10
N GLY A 230 20.40 17.03 5.23
CA GLY A 230 20.94 17.80 4.11
C GLY A 230 22.10 17.06 3.42
N SER A 231 23.08 16.60 4.20
CA SER A 231 24.19 15.80 3.69
C SER A 231 23.75 14.46 3.11
N ALA A 232 22.69 13.84 3.66
CA ALA A 232 22.14 12.60 3.11
C ALA A 232 21.60 12.83 1.69
N ARG A 233 20.85 13.91 1.46
CA ARG A 233 20.30 14.24 0.14
C ARG A 233 21.36 14.56 -0.89
N GLU A 234 22.45 15.23 -0.49
CA GLU A 234 23.58 15.53 -1.38
C GLU A 234 24.24 14.25 -1.94
N LEU A 235 24.11 13.11 -1.26
CA LEU A 235 24.60 11.82 -1.76
C LEU A 235 23.68 11.20 -2.83
N ILE A 236 22.43 11.66 -2.97
CA ILE A 236 21.42 11.08 -3.85
C ILE A 236 21.38 11.87 -5.17
N ALA A 237 22.22 11.46 -6.12
CA ALA A 237 22.33 12.17 -7.41
C ALA A 237 21.09 12.02 -8.32
N ASP A 238 20.37 10.90 -8.25
CA ASP A 238 19.19 10.59 -9.07
C ASP A 238 18.10 9.89 -8.22
N PRO A 239 17.30 10.67 -7.46
CA PRO A 239 16.32 10.10 -6.53
C PRO A 239 15.19 9.39 -7.27
N LYS A 240 14.99 8.10 -6.97
CA LYS A 240 13.88 7.32 -7.54
C LYS A 240 12.53 7.74 -6.94
N PRO A 241 11.41 7.67 -7.70
CA PRO A 241 10.10 7.97 -7.13
C PRO A 241 9.75 6.96 -6.04
N VAL A 242 9.46 7.45 -4.83
CA VAL A 242 9.06 6.63 -3.68
C VAL A 242 7.75 7.18 -3.14
N ARG A 243 6.78 6.29 -2.98
CA ARG A 243 5.49 6.63 -2.39
C ARG A 243 5.42 6.22 -0.93
N VAL A 244 5.08 7.18 -0.07
CA VAL A 244 4.89 7.00 1.38
C VAL A 244 3.40 7.12 1.69
N ALA A 245 2.81 6.05 2.22
CA ALA A 245 1.44 6.06 2.70
C ALA A 245 1.36 6.55 4.15
N ILE A 246 0.41 7.43 4.44
CA ILE A 246 0.12 7.95 5.78
C ILE A 246 -1.31 7.53 6.13
N ILE A 247 -1.47 6.66 7.13
CA ILE A 247 -2.80 6.29 7.65
C ILE A 247 -3.13 7.20 8.82
N ALA A 248 -3.91 8.24 8.53
CA ALA A 248 -4.32 9.27 9.49
C ALA A 248 -5.62 9.93 9.00
N GLY A 249 -5.61 11.23 8.75
CA GLY A 249 -6.70 11.99 8.12
C GLY A 249 -6.26 12.56 6.77
N ARG A 250 -6.74 13.77 6.47
CA ARG A 250 -6.44 14.49 5.23
C ARG A 250 -5.55 15.69 5.53
N PRO A 251 -4.42 15.89 4.85
CA PRO A 251 -3.60 17.07 5.06
C PRO A 251 -4.27 18.32 4.46
N ARG A 252 -3.94 19.49 5.02
CA ARG A 252 -4.20 20.79 4.41
C ARG A 252 -3.20 21.00 3.28
N GLU A 253 -3.50 20.47 2.10
CA GLU A 253 -2.69 20.59 0.88
C GLU A 253 -2.36 22.06 0.51
N SER A 254 -3.22 23.00 0.93
CA SER A 254 -3.00 24.44 0.72
C SER A 254 -1.96 25.07 1.66
N HIS A 255 -1.48 24.36 2.67
CA HIS A 255 -0.48 24.89 3.62
C HIS A 255 0.85 25.12 2.89
N ALA A 256 1.54 26.22 3.17
CA ALA A 256 2.77 26.63 2.48
C ALA A 256 3.82 25.49 2.37
N ALA A 257 4.03 24.73 3.46
CA ALA A 257 4.93 23.57 3.51
C ALA A 257 4.60 22.42 2.52
N LEU A 258 3.36 22.33 2.02
CA LEU A 258 2.86 21.22 1.20
C LEU A 258 2.53 21.60 -0.25
N THR A 259 2.58 22.88 -0.60
CA THR A 259 2.14 23.39 -1.91
C THR A 259 2.86 22.78 -3.13
N SER A 260 4.11 22.34 -2.95
CA SER A 260 4.93 21.71 -3.99
C SER A 260 4.99 20.17 -3.87
N VAL A 261 4.25 19.59 -2.92
CA VAL A 261 4.31 18.15 -2.61
C VAL A 261 3.26 17.40 -3.43
N SER A 262 3.66 16.28 -4.03
CA SER A 262 2.71 15.39 -4.72
C SER A 262 1.93 14.57 -3.71
N ILE A 263 0.69 14.98 -3.43
CA ILE A 263 -0.19 14.34 -2.45
C ILE A 263 -1.41 13.74 -3.15
N THR A 264 -1.69 12.47 -2.88
CA THR A 264 -2.94 11.79 -3.23
C THR A 264 -3.67 11.46 -1.93
N SER A 265 -4.87 12.02 -1.72
CA SER A 265 -5.68 11.76 -0.53
C SER A 265 -6.88 10.88 -0.86
N VAL A 266 -7.08 9.81 -0.08
CA VAL A 266 -8.20 8.87 -0.20
C VAL A 266 -8.85 8.65 1.17
N ALA A 267 -10.14 8.37 1.22
CA ALA A 267 -10.86 8.04 2.46
C ALA A 267 -11.32 6.58 2.43
N THR A 268 -11.33 5.91 3.59
CA THR A 268 -11.75 4.49 3.68
C THR A 268 -13.26 4.27 3.83
N ASP A 269 -14.02 5.26 4.28
CA ASP A 269 -15.39 5.03 4.76
C ASP A 269 -16.41 6.14 4.47
N GLY A 270 -16.08 7.09 3.58
CA GLY A 270 -17.01 8.15 3.17
C GLY A 270 -17.46 9.09 4.30
N ARG A 271 -16.81 9.06 5.47
CA ARG A 271 -17.13 9.98 6.59
C ARG A 271 -16.78 11.41 6.19
N ALA A 272 -17.65 12.36 6.53
CA ALA A 272 -17.44 13.78 6.25
C ALA A 272 -16.15 14.31 6.89
N SER A 273 -15.81 13.84 8.10
CA SER A 273 -14.56 14.20 8.80
C SER A 273 -13.31 13.72 8.06
N ALA A 274 -13.37 12.59 7.35
CA ALA A 274 -12.24 12.03 6.60
C ALA A 274 -11.82 12.91 5.40
N ASN A 275 -12.70 13.82 4.96
CA ASN A 275 -12.43 14.79 3.91
C ASN A 275 -12.08 16.19 4.43
N THR A 276 -12.26 16.45 5.72
CA THR A 276 -11.89 17.72 6.33
C THR A 276 -10.39 17.73 6.58
N PRO A 277 -9.64 18.73 6.06
CA PRO A 277 -8.21 18.83 6.34
C PRO A 277 -7.94 19.02 7.84
N ASP A 278 -6.99 18.25 8.37
CA ASP A 278 -6.59 18.28 9.77
C ASP A 278 -5.10 18.64 9.93
N ASP A 279 -4.76 19.30 11.03
CA ASP A 279 -3.39 19.76 11.29
C ASP A 279 -2.45 18.57 11.55
N TYR A 280 -2.93 17.48 12.15
CA TYR A 280 -2.12 16.31 12.49
C TYR A 280 -1.52 15.65 11.25
N THR A 281 -2.35 15.35 10.24
CA THR A 281 -1.90 14.79 8.96
C THR A 281 -1.07 15.79 8.17
N THR A 282 -1.37 17.08 8.27
CA THR A 282 -0.56 18.16 7.66
C THR A 282 0.87 18.12 8.19
N VAL A 283 1.03 17.96 9.51
CA VAL A 283 2.35 17.84 10.15
C VAL A 283 3.07 16.58 9.71
N LEU A 284 2.42 15.41 9.73
CA LEU A 284 3.06 14.16 9.28
C LEU A 284 3.54 14.28 7.83
N SER A 285 2.70 14.82 6.95
CA SER A 285 3.00 15.05 5.54
C SER A 285 4.18 15.99 5.36
N ALA A 286 4.21 17.08 6.11
CA ALA A 286 5.27 18.07 6.03
C ALA A 286 6.61 17.50 6.54
N LEU A 287 6.62 16.80 7.67
CA LEU A 287 7.83 16.16 8.19
C LEU A 287 8.40 15.12 7.22
N ILE A 288 7.54 14.38 6.51
CA ILE A 288 7.99 13.41 5.51
C ILE A 288 8.50 14.11 4.25
N ALA A 289 7.68 14.93 3.59
CA ALA A 289 7.95 15.39 2.22
C ALA A 289 7.78 16.90 2.00
N GLY A 290 7.70 17.71 3.07
CA GLY A 290 7.55 19.16 2.96
C GLY A 290 8.59 19.79 2.02
N ALA A 291 8.14 20.72 1.19
CA ALA A 291 8.93 21.33 0.12
C ALA A 291 8.57 22.82 -0.05
N GLY A 292 8.37 23.52 1.08
CA GLY A 292 8.09 24.95 1.12
C GLY A 292 9.35 25.78 1.40
N ASP A 293 9.31 27.06 1.05
CA ASP A 293 10.46 27.98 1.20
C ASP A 293 10.99 28.08 2.64
N ASP A 294 10.07 28.04 3.61
CA ASP A 294 10.33 28.14 5.04
C ASP A 294 10.16 26.81 5.78
N PHE A 295 9.87 25.71 5.06
CA PHE A 295 9.77 24.37 5.65
C PHE A 295 10.11 23.24 4.70
N GLU A 296 11.11 22.44 5.08
CA GLU A 296 11.54 21.24 4.37
C GLU A 296 11.32 19.97 5.24
N GLY A 297 10.71 18.95 4.64
CA GLY A 297 10.55 17.61 5.23
C GLY A 297 11.86 16.85 5.23
N VAL A 298 11.84 15.51 5.33
CA VAL A 298 13.03 14.65 5.23
C VAL A 298 13.29 14.15 3.81
N ALA A 299 12.26 13.87 3.02
CA ALA A 299 12.32 13.43 1.63
C ALA A 299 11.37 14.25 0.75
N PRO A 300 11.70 15.50 0.38
CA PRO A 300 10.84 16.39 -0.42
C PRO A 300 10.42 15.82 -1.79
N GLY A 301 11.22 14.91 -2.35
CA GLY A 301 10.90 14.21 -3.59
C GLY A 301 10.02 12.95 -3.42
N ALA A 302 9.54 12.66 -2.22
CA ALA A 302 8.62 11.54 -2.00
C ALA A 302 7.19 11.92 -2.37
N GLU A 303 6.46 10.98 -2.96
CA GLU A 303 5.03 11.10 -3.19
C GLU A 303 4.27 10.65 -1.94
N LEU A 304 3.25 11.39 -1.53
CA LEU A 304 2.43 11.04 -0.37
C LEU A 304 1.08 10.43 -0.81
N LEU A 305 0.72 9.32 -0.18
CA LEU A 305 -0.62 8.73 -0.23
C LEU A 305 -1.27 8.83 1.15
N THR A 306 -2.13 9.80 1.38
CA THR A 306 -2.80 9.95 2.68
C THR A 306 -4.12 9.20 2.67
N ILE A 307 -4.31 8.30 3.63
CA ILE A 307 -5.50 7.46 3.74
C ILE A 307 -6.23 7.84 5.03
N SER A 308 -7.34 8.55 4.86
CA SER A 308 -8.16 9.06 5.95
C SER A 308 -8.98 7.95 6.58
N VAL A 309 -8.68 7.66 7.85
CA VAL A 309 -9.37 6.67 8.70
C VAL A 309 -9.86 7.27 10.02
N LEU A 310 -9.42 8.48 10.36
CA LEU A 310 -9.66 9.11 11.65
C LEU A 310 -11.00 9.88 11.67
N ASP A 311 -11.72 9.76 12.78
CA ASP A 311 -12.88 10.60 13.07
C ASP A 311 -12.49 11.92 13.74
N GLU A 312 -13.48 12.74 14.10
CA GLU A 312 -13.29 14.05 14.75
C GLU A 312 -12.56 13.97 16.10
N ASN A 313 -12.50 12.78 16.71
CA ASN A 313 -11.79 12.53 17.96
C ASN A 313 -10.40 11.90 17.73
N TYR A 314 -9.92 11.85 16.48
CA TYR A 314 -8.70 11.16 16.08
C TYR A 314 -8.69 9.66 16.45
N THR A 315 -9.86 9.02 16.38
CA THR A 315 -10.00 7.57 16.60
C THR A 315 -10.40 6.86 15.31
N SER A 316 -10.07 5.59 15.20
CA SER A 316 -10.45 4.75 14.06
C SER A 316 -10.76 3.33 14.47
N THR A 317 -11.46 2.61 13.60
CA THR A 317 -11.80 1.20 13.81
C THR A 317 -10.66 0.31 13.34
N ASN A 318 -10.43 -0.83 14.00
CA ASN A 318 -9.42 -1.78 13.54
C ASN A 318 -9.64 -2.25 12.09
N ALA A 319 -10.91 -2.37 11.66
CA ALA A 319 -11.26 -2.73 10.28
C ALA A 319 -10.94 -1.61 9.28
N SER A 320 -11.18 -0.35 9.64
CA SER A 320 -10.84 0.82 8.82
C SER A 320 -9.33 0.94 8.64
N ILE A 321 -8.56 0.69 9.71
CA ILE A 321 -7.10 0.70 9.66
C ILE A 321 -6.59 -0.42 8.76
N ALA A 322 -7.06 -1.66 8.93
CA ALA A 322 -6.65 -2.76 8.06
C ALA A 322 -6.99 -2.50 6.58
N SER A 323 -8.20 -2.00 6.30
CA SER A 323 -8.59 -1.57 4.94
C SER A 323 -7.69 -0.46 4.40
N ALA A 324 -7.26 0.49 5.23
CA ALA A 324 -6.31 1.51 4.83
C ALA A 324 -4.92 0.95 4.53
N ILE A 325 -4.47 -0.07 5.26
CA ILE A 325 -3.21 -0.76 4.98
C ILE A 325 -3.29 -1.46 3.62
N ASP A 326 -4.38 -2.16 3.33
CA ASP A 326 -4.61 -2.78 2.02
C ASP A 326 -4.63 -1.72 0.90
N ARG A 327 -5.26 -0.58 1.15
CA ARG A 327 -5.25 0.57 0.21
C ARG A 327 -3.85 1.15 0.01
N ALA A 328 -2.98 1.15 1.02
CA ALA A 328 -1.60 1.57 0.88
C ALA A 328 -0.81 0.62 -0.03
N VAL A 329 -0.99 -0.69 0.14
CA VAL A 329 -0.37 -1.72 -0.72
C VAL A 329 -0.83 -1.55 -2.16
N LEU A 330 -2.14 -1.45 -2.39
CA LEU A 330 -2.73 -1.27 -3.72
C LEU A 330 -2.37 0.06 -4.36
N GLY A 331 -2.20 1.10 -3.54
CA GLY A 331 -1.72 2.42 -3.95
C GLY A 331 -0.24 2.45 -4.33
N GLY A 332 0.47 1.31 -4.29
CA GLY A 332 1.88 1.23 -4.67
C GLY A 332 2.82 1.92 -3.69
N ALA A 333 2.39 2.12 -2.44
CA ALA A 333 3.28 2.63 -1.41
C ALA A 333 4.42 1.65 -1.13
N ARG A 334 5.57 2.20 -0.75
CA ARG A 334 6.74 1.43 -0.30
C ARG A 334 7.05 1.64 1.17
N VAL A 335 6.57 2.73 1.74
CA VAL A 335 6.66 3.04 3.16
C VAL A 335 5.25 3.27 3.69
N LEU A 336 4.96 2.73 4.85
CA LEU A 336 3.69 2.91 5.54
C LEU A 336 3.95 3.56 6.91
N CYS A 337 3.50 4.80 7.08
CA CYS A 337 3.59 5.56 8.32
C CYS A 337 2.32 5.38 9.15
N LEU A 338 2.44 4.66 10.27
CA LEU A 338 1.37 4.35 11.22
C LEU A 338 1.56 5.14 12.51
N SER A 339 0.92 6.31 12.58
CA SER A 339 1.00 7.18 13.75
C SER A 339 -0.19 6.96 14.70
N LEU A 340 -0.40 5.71 15.08
CA LEU A 340 -1.51 5.20 15.88
C LEU A 340 -1.05 4.00 16.73
N GLY A 341 -1.79 3.69 17.80
CA GLY A 341 -1.45 2.52 18.61
C GLY A 341 -2.45 2.18 19.71
N SER A 342 -2.36 0.93 20.19
CA SER A 342 -3.15 0.39 21.30
C SER A 342 -2.31 -0.58 22.14
N ALA A 343 -2.58 -0.67 23.44
CA ALA A 343 -1.95 -1.65 24.32
C ALA A 343 -2.41 -3.11 24.02
N LYS A 344 -3.49 -3.28 23.27
CA LYS A 344 -4.01 -4.58 22.86
C LYS A 344 -3.78 -4.81 21.38
N GLU A 345 -3.12 -5.92 21.06
CA GLU A 345 -2.93 -6.38 19.69
C GLU A 345 -4.27 -6.72 19.00
N SER A 346 -4.37 -6.37 17.72
CA SER A 346 -5.52 -6.68 16.87
C SER A 346 -5.08 -7.59 15.73
N GLN A 347 -5.58 -8.82 15.70
CA GLN A 347 -5.24 -9.79 14.65
C GLN A 347 -5.53 -9.27 13.23
N VAL A 348 -6.58 -8.47 13.07
CA VAL A 348 -6.97 -7.91 11.77
C VAL A 348 -5.92 -6.91 11.27
N ILE A 349 -5.34 -6.10 12.16
CA ILE A 349 -4.24 -5.19 11.83
C ILE A 349 -2.94 -5.99 11.62
N THR A 350 -2.65 -6.97 12.49
CA THR A 350 -1.46 -7.83 12.37
C THR A 350 -1.41 -8.55 11.02
N ASN A 351 -2.55 -9.10 10.55
CA ASN A 351 -2.64 -9.76 9.26
C ASN A 351 -2.38 -8.77 8.10
N ALA A 352 -3.06 -7.61 8.10
CA ALA A 352 -2.87 -6.60 7.06
C ALA A 352 -1.41 -6.09 7.00
N ILE A 353 -0.76 -5.92 8.15
CA ILE A 353 0.67 -5.56 8.22
C ILE A 353 1.54 -6.67 7.67
N THR A 354 1.23 -7.93 7.99
CA THR A 354 1.96 -9.09 7.46
C THR A 354 1.90 -9.10 5.93
N ASP A 355 0.70 -8.96 5.37
CA ASP A 355 0.49 -8.91 3.92
C ASP A 355 1.23 -7.72 3.27
N ALA A 356 1.22 -6.54 3.92
CA ALA A 356 1.96 -5.37 3.46
C ALA A 356 3.48 -5.60 3.45
N VAL A 357 4.03 -6.21 4.50
CA VAL A 357 5.46 -6.54 4.59
C VAL A 357 5.86 -7.59 3.55
N GLU A 358 5.02 -8.61 3.32
CA GLU A 358 5.21 -9.60 2.26
C GLU A 358 5.18 -8.98 0.86
N ALA A 359 4.32 -7.97 0.66
CA ALA A 359 4.31 -7.14 -0.55
C ALA A 359 5.52 -6.19 -0.68
N GLY A 360 6.39 -6.12 0.34
CA GLY A 360 7.63 -5.36 0.34
C GLY A 360 7.52 -3.92 0.83
N LEU A 361 6.44 -3.58 1.56
CA LEU A 361 6.32 -2.32 2.28
C LEU A 361 7.14 -2.34 3.55
N ILE A 362 7.71 -1.19 3.88
CA ILE A 362 8.35 -0.94 5.18
C ILE A 362 7.32 -0.24 6.05
N VAL A 363 6.92 -0.91 7.13
CA VAL A 363 5.95 -0.38 8.08
C VAL A 363 6.70 0.30 9.22
N VAL A 364 6.42 1.58 9.43
CA VAL A 364 7.00 2.42 10.48
C VAL A 364 5.88 2.84 11.41
N ALA A 365 6.02 2.61 12.72
CA ALA A 365 4.97 2.92 13.68
C ALA A 365 5.50 3.62 14.94
N ALA A 366 4.68 4.51 15.49
CA ALA A 366 5.03 5.27 16.69
C ALA A 366 4.97 4.38 17.96
N ALA A 367 6.00 4.46 18.81
CA ALA A 367 6.08 3.69 20.05
C ALA A 367 5.04 4.15 21.11
N GLY A 368 4.58 5.39 21.05
CA GLY A 368 3.60 5.93 22.00
C GLY A 368 4.21 6.84 23.07
N ASN A 369 3.33 7.56 23.77
CA ASN A 369 3.67 8.69 24.61
C ASN A 369 3.36 8.44 26.10
N GLN A 370 3.42 7.19 26.55
CA GLN A 370 3.04 6.81 27.92
C GLN A 370 4.23 6.77 28.90
N GLY A 371 5.46 6.96 28.42
CA GLY A 371 6.66 6.86 29.26
C GLY A 371 6.83 5.47 29.90
N SER A 372 6.31 4.42 29.27
CA SER A 372 6.25 3.07 29.86
C SER A 372 6.81 1.99 28.95
N GLU A 373 7.13 0.84 29.55
CA GLU A 373 7.62 -0.35 28.84
C GLU A 373 6.50 -1.19 28.19
N THR A 374 5.24 -0.81 28.41
CA THR A 374 4.08 -1.51 27.87
C THR A 374 4.13 -1.51 26.35
N ARG A 375 4.05 -2.70 25.76
CA ARG A 375 4.02 -2.89 24.31
C ARG A 375 2.80 -2.18 23.70
N ILE A 376 3.07 -1.35 22.68
CA ILE A 376 2.04 -0.66 21.90
C ILE A 376 1.99 -1.26 20.50
N TYR A 377 0.83 -1.74 20.09
CA TYR A 377 0.61 -2.35 18.79
C TYR A 377 -0.01 -1.34 17.82
N PRO A 378 0.42 -1.31 16.54
CA PRO A 378 1.26 -2.31 15.89
C PRO A 378 2.78 -2.13 16.03
N ALA A 379 3.27 -1.08 16.69
CA ALA A 379 4.72 -0.82 16.78
C ALA A 379 5.51 -2.00 17.38
N ALA A 380 4.97 -2.67 18.39
CA ALA A 380 5.60 -3.81 19.05
C ALA A 380 5.61 -5.12 18.22
N LEU A 381 5.08 -5.13 16.98
CA LEU A 381 5.19 -6.26 16.07
C LEU A 381 6.62 -6.36 15.50
N GLU A 382 7.20 -7.57 15.46
CA GLU A 382 8.56 -7.80 14.98
C GLU A 382 8.79 -7.35 13.52
N SER A 383 7.74 -7.37 12.70
CA SER A 383 7.78 -6.93 11.29
C SER A 383 7.67 -5.41 11.11
N VAL A 384 7.44 -4.65 12.19
CA VAL A 384 7.23 -3.19 12.17
C VAL A 384 8.43 -2.46 12.76
N LEU A 385 8.86 -1.38 12.14
CA LEU A 385 9.91 -0.50 12.67
C LEU A 385 9.30 0.43 13.71
N ALA A 386 9.53 0.14 14.99
CA ALA A 386 9.04 0.91 16.12
C ALA A 386 9.91 2.14 16.39
N VAL A 387 9.28 3.32 16.46
CA VAL A 387 9.98 4.60 16.58
C VAL A 387 9.62 5.31 17.88
N GLY A 388 10.62 5.49 18.74
CA GLY A 388 10.58 6.32 19.94
C GLY A 388 10.99 7.78 19.66
N ALA A 389 10.90 8.63 20.68
CA ALA A 389 11.19 10.06 20.57
C ALA A 389 12.39 10.50 21.42
N VAL A 390 13.24 11.34 20.83
CA VAL A 390 14.22 12.17 21.56
C VAL A 390 13.80 13.64 21.57
N GLY A 391 14.22 14.35 22.61
CA GLY A 391 14.04 15.79 22.73
C GLY A 391 15.11 16.58 21.97
N ILE A 392 15.04 17.90 22.08
CA ILE A 392 16.01 18.81 21.46
C ILE A 392 17.44 18.56 21.95
N ASP A 393 17.63 18.03 23.15
CA ASP A 393 18.95 17.69 23.72
C ASP A 393 19.56 16.39 23.14
N GLY A 394 18.81 15.66 22.30
CA GLY A 394 19.18 14.37 21.75
C GLY A 394 18.99 13.22 22.74
N GLU A 395 18.31 13.44 23.86
CA GLU A 395 18.03 12.42 24.87
C GLU A 395 16.59 11.90 24.78
N PRO A 396 16.33 10.65 25.19
CA PRO A 396 14.97 10.11 25.21
C PRO A 396 14.06 10.97 26.08
N THR A 397 12.89 11.34 25.57
CA THR A 397 11.93 12.17 26.33
C THR A 397 11.30 11.34 27.46
N GLN A 398 10.92 11.99 28.56
CA GLN A 398 10.28 11.28 29.69
C GLN A 398 8.97 10.57 29.32
N TRP A 399 8.30 11.05 28.26
CA TRP A 399 7.01 10.53 27.81
C TRP A 399 7.15 9.49 26.69
N THR A 400 8.33 9.27 26.10
CA THR A 400 8.46 8.21 25.09
C THR A 400 8.29 6.83 25.73
N SER A 401 7.37 6.03 25.18
CA SER A 401 7.36 4.60 25.47
C SER A 401 8.68 3.98 24.97
N HIS A 402 9.14 2.95 25.68
CA HIS A 402 10.46 2.36 25.50
C HIS A 402 10.42 0.85 25.78
N GLY A 403 11.53 0.14 25.55
CA GLY A 403 11.64 -1.30 25.77
C GLY A 403 12.44 -1.98 24.67
N ASP A 404 12.62 -3.29 24.79
CA ASP A 404 13.31 -4.14 23.81
C ASP A 404 12.64 -4.20 22.43
N TRP A 405 11.39 -3.75 22.35
CA TRP A 405 10.56 -3.70 21.16
C TRP A 405 10.62 -2.37 20.42
N VAL A 406 11.34 -1.36 20.94
CA VAL A 406 11.56 -0.08 20.25
C VAL A 406 12.90 -0.14 19.51
N ASP A 407 12.87 -0.01 18.18
CA ASP A 407 14.05 -0.22 17.34
C ASP A 407 14.97 0.99 17.28
N ILE A 408 14.38 2.18 17.15
CA ILE A 408 15.12 3.41 16.88
C ILE A 408 14.36 4.62 17.42
N MET A 409 15.08 5.72 17.59
CA MET A 409 14.51 7.00 17.99
C MET A 409 14.77 8.08 16.95
N ALA A 410 13.88 9.06 16.91
CA ALA A 410 14.04 10.29 16.15
C ALA A 410 13.49 11.49 16.94
N PRO A 411 13.80 12.73 16.53
CA PRO A 411 13.28 13.92 17.19
C PRO A 411 11.76 13.89 17.27
N GLY A 412 11.23 14.00 18.48
CA GLY A 412 9.80 14.03 18.76
C GLY A 412 9.33 15.32 19.42
N ASP A 413 10.24 16.23 19.76
CA ASP A 413 9.96 17.63 20.14
C ASP A 413 10.45 18.53 19.01
N VAL A 414 9.53 18.90 18.12
CA VAL A 414 9.86 19.52 16.82
C VAL A 414 8.94 20.68 16.48
N LEU A 415 9.50 21.65 15.75
CA LEU A 415 8.71 22.72 15.14
C LEU A 415 7.97 22.15 13.93
N VAL A 416 6.65 22.32 13.91
CA VAL A 416 5.77 21.74 12.89
C VAL A 416 4.75 22.75 12.38
N PRO A 417 4.20 22.55 11.17
CA PRO A 417 3.05 23.32 10.68
C PRO A 417 1.87 23.35 11.67
N SER A 418 1.19 24.48 11.77
CA SER A 418 0.01 24.64 12.61
C SER A 418 -0.94 25.69 12.04
N GLY A 419 -2.23 25.36 11.95
CA GLY A 419 -3.23 26.23 11.33
C GLY A 419 -3.04 26.37 9.81
N ALA A 420 -3.38 27.54 9.28
CA ALA A 420 -3.35 27.78 7.84
C ALA A 420 -1.93 28.00 7.29
N ASP A 421 -1.12 28.82 7.99
CA ASP A 421 0.21 29.25 7.57
C ASP A 421 1.21 29.40 8.74
N GLY A 422 0.89 28.81 9.92
CA GLY A 422 1.66 28.97 11.15
C GLY A 422 2.57 27.78 11.46
N TYR A 423 3.39 27.95 12.50
CA TYR A 423 4.22 26.87 13.05
C TYR A 423 4.10 26.83 14.57
N ALA A 424 4.17 25.64 15.16
CA ALA A 424 4.13 25.43 16.59
C ALA A 424 5.15 24.35 17.00
N GLN A 425 5.72 24.50 18.19
CA GLN A 425 6.48 23.42 18.81
C GLN A 425 5.52 22.36 19.32
N MET A 426 5.69 21.11 18.89
CA MET A 426 4.83 19.99 19.27
C MET A 426 5.65 18.77 19.68
N GLN A 427 5.05 17.97 20.55
CA GLN A 427 5.67 16.78 21.13
C GLN A 427 4.89 15.52 20.77
N GLY A 428 5.59 14.45 20.41
CA GLY A 428 5.01 13.12 20.22
C GLY A 428 5.87 12.17 19.41
N THR A 429 5.78 10.87 19.69
CA THR A 429 6.40 9.80 18.88
C THR A 429 5.82 9.75 17.46
N SER A 430 4.66 10.35 17.24
CA SER A 430 4.05 10.55 15.93
C SER A 430 4.96 11.29 14.96
N TRP A 431 5.62 12.35 15.45
CA TRP A 431 6.52 13.18 14.65
C TRP A 431 7.82 12.45 14.34
N ALA A 432 8.36 11.75 15.33
CA ALA A 432 9.51 10.86 15.17
C ALA A 432 9.23 9.76 14.12
N CYS A 433 8.05 9.14 14.16
CA CYS A 433 7.60 8.15 13.17
C CYS A 433 7.56 8.71 11.74
N ALA A 434 7.04 9.93 11.55
CA ALA A 434 7.04 10.61 10.25
C ALA A 434 8.46 10.90 9.76
N ILE A 435 9.34 11.41 10.63
CA ILE A 435 10.74 11.69 10.30
C ILE A 435 11.46 10.42 9.84
N VAL A 436 11.33 9.31 10.58
CA VAL A 436 11.93 8.02 10.20
C VAL A 436 11.32 7.50 8.89
N SER A 437 10.02 7.66 8.66
CA SER A 437 9.38 7.31 7.39
C SER A 437 10.00 8.06 6.21
N GLY A 438 10.35 9.34 6.40
CA GLY A 438 11.11 10.12 5.43
C GLY A 438 12.55 9.61 5.22
N VAL A 439 13.24 9.20 6.29
CA VAL A 439 14.59 8.59 6.15
C VAL A 439 14.52 7.28 5.37
N VAL A 440 13.51 6.43 5.64
CA VAL A 440 13.25 5.21 4.85
C VAL A 440 13.00 5.57 3.39
N ALA A 441 12.26 6.64 3.11
CA ALA A 441 12.04 7.10 1.75
C ALA A 441 13.37 7.49 1.07
N LEU A 442 14.27 8.23 1.75
CA LEU A 442 15.60 8.54 1.21
C LEU A 442 16.41 7.27 0.85
N LEU A 443 16.36 6.24 1.70
CA LEU A 443 17.02 4.96 1.40
C LEU A 443 16.46 4.29 0.13
N LEU A 444 15.14 4.33 -0.04
CA LEU A 444 14.48 3.78 -1.23
C LEU A 444 14.67 4.65 -2.47
N GLN A 445 14.89 5.96 -2.32
CA GLN A 445 15.26 6.85 -3.42
C GLN A 445 16.66 6.52 -3.97
N VAL A 446 17.54 5.99 -3.12
CA VAL A 446 18.85 5.45 -3.53
C VAL A 446 18.70 4.08 -4.17
N ASP A 447 18.05 3.14 -3.48
CA ASP A 447 17.86 1.77 -3.96
C ASP A 447 16.43 1.29 -3.66
N PRO A 448 15.53 1.30 -4.67
CA PRO A 448 14.15 0.85 -4.49
C PRO A 448 14.06 -0.68 -4.26
N THR A 449 15.15 -1.44 -4.43
CA THR A 449 15.12 -2.90 -4.22
C THR A 449 15.31 -3.31 -2.76
N LEU A 450 15.70 -2.37 -1.89
CA LEU A 450 15.88 -2.60 -0.46
C LEU A 450 14.63 -3.21 0.18
N LYS A 451 14.87 -4.26 0.97
CA LYS A 451 13.84 -5.04 1.67
C LYS A 451 13.68 -4.56 3.11
N PRO A 452 12.52 -4.80 3.76
CA PRO A 452 12.26 -4.33 5.12
C PRO A 452 13.36 -4.68 6.13
N ALA A 453 13.84 -5.93 6.14
CA ALA A 453 14.91 -6.36 7.03
C ALA A 453 16.26 -5.65 6.78
N ALA A 454 16.60 -5.40 5.51
CA ALA A 454 17.82 -4.67 5.16
C ALA A 454 17.74 -3.20 5.59
N ILE A 455 16.58 -2.57 5.43
CA ILE A 455 16.35 -1.19 5.90
C ILE A 455 16.42 -1.11 7.42
N ARG A 456 15.74 -2.02 8.14
CA ARG A 456 15.83 -2.09 9.62
C ARG A 456 17.29 -2.17 10.06
N LYS A 457 18.04 -3.12 9.50
CA LYS A 457 19.46 -3.32 9.82
C LYS A 457 20.31 -2.10 9.50
N LEU A 458 20.14 -1.48 8.32
CA LEU A 458 20.86 -0.27 7.94
C LEU A 458 20.60 0.86 8.93
N LEU A 459 19.34 1.11 9.29
CA LEU A 459 18.98 2.14 10.24
C LEU A 459 19.57 1.86 11.63
N THR A 460 19.44 0.64 12.15
CA THR A 460 19.95 0.29 13.49
C THR A 460 21.47 0.28 13.57
N ASP A 461 22.17 -0.21 12.55
CA ASP A 461 23.63 -0.30 12.53
C ASP A 461 24.30 1.06 12.37
N THR A 462 23.62 2.02 11.75
CA THR A 462 24.17 3.35 11.45
C THR A 462 23.69 4.43 12.43
N ALA A 463 22.67 4.12 13.23
CA ALA A 463 22.19 4.98 14.30
C ALA A 463 23.29 5.27 15.32
N HIS A 464 23.22 6.45 15.93
CA HIS A 464 24.17 6.88 16.95
C HIS A 464 23.57 6.75 18.35
N ALA A 465 24.41 6.48 19.34
CA ALA A 465 24.00 6.48 20.74
C ALA A 465 23.60 7.91 21.18
N THR A 466 22.63 8.00 22.09
CA THR A 466 22.37 9.26 22.80
C THR A 466 23.60 9.62 23.66
N ARG A 467 23.74 10.88 24.06
CA ARG A 467 24.93 11.32 24.82
C ARG A 467 25.04 10.59 26.16
N SER A 468 23.91 10.28 26.77
CA SER A 468 23.85 9.57 28.05
C SER A 468 23.81 8.04 27.95
N ASP A 469 23.68 7.48 26.74
CA ASP A 469 23.46 6.05 26.47
C ASP A 469 22.29 5.44 27.29
N LYS A 470 21.32 6.27 27.69
CA LYS A 470 20.14 5.86 28.46
C LYS A 470 19.39 4.76 27.72
N ALA A 471 19.22 3.63 28.41
CA ALA A 471 18.47 2.46 27.95
C ALA A 471 18.93 1.90 26.59
N GLY A 472 20.18 2.16 26.17
CA GLY A 472 20.69 1.72 24.87
C GLY A 472 20.02 2.40 23.67
N ALA A 473 19.35 3.54 23.89
CA ALA A 473 18.68 4.30 22.86
C ALA A 473 19.59 4.63 21.68
N ARG A 474 19.08 4.47 20.46
CA ARG A 474 19.79 4.77 19.22
C ARG A 474 18.98 5.73 18.38
N VAL A 475 19.59 6.86 18.02
CA VAL A 475 18.96 7.93 17.23
C VAL A 475 19.35 7.75 15.77
N VAL A 476 18.36 7.85 14.87
CA VAL A 476 18.57 7.72 13.43
C VAL A 476 19.57 8.76 12.90
N ASP A 477 20.42 8.35 11.96
CA ASP A 477 21.33 9.23 11.22
C ASP A 477 21.12 8.98 9.72
N ALA A 478 20.46 9.93 9.04
CA ALA A 478 20.08 9.79 7.65
C ALA A 478 21.30 9.70 6.72
N TYR A 479 22.35 10.50 7.00
CA TYR A 479 23.57 10.50 6.20
C TYR A 479 24.29 9.16 6.29
N ARG A 480 24.48 8.63 7.50
CA ARG A 480 25.16 7.33 7.69
C ARG A 480 24.36 6.19 7.07
N ALA A 481 23.03 6.21 7.20
CA ALA A 481 22.16 5.20 6.60
C ALA A 481 22.23 5.24 5.07
N VAL A 482 22.08 6.41 4.45
CA VAL A 482 22.17 6.61 2.99
C VAL A 482 23.55 6.23 2.47
N ARG A 483 24.62 6.65 3.16
CA ARG A 483 25.99 6.26 2.81
C ARG A 483 26.19 4.75 2.90
N GLY A 484 25.60 4.09 3.89
CA GLY A 484 25.62 2.65 4.05
C GLY A 484 24.93 1.92 2.89
N ALA A 485 23.78 2.43 2.44
CA ALA A 485 23.05 1.88 1.30
C ALA A 485 23.80 2.02 -0.03
N LEU A 486 24.64 3.05 -0.18
CA LEU A 486 25.47 3.25 -1.36
C LEU A 486 26.71 2.34 -1.41
N GLN A 487 27.07 1.69 -0.30
CA GLN A 487 28.20 0.77 -0.28
C GLN A 487 27.78 -0.60 -0.83
N PRO A 488 28.55 -1.21 -1.75
CA PRO A 488 28.28 -2.57 -2.19
C PRO A 488 28.34 -3.50 -0.98
N ALA A 489 27.29 -4.29 -0.77
CA ALA A 489 27.24 -5.29 0.30
C ALA A 489 28.57 -6.06 0.32
N SER A 490 29.26 -6.02 1.47
CA SER A 490 30.55 -6.69 1.61
C SER A 490 30.41 -8.16 1.21
N GLN A 491 31.44 -8.74 0.58
CA GLN A 491 31.43 -10.12 0.10
C GLN A 491 31.19 -11.18 1.19
N ALA A 492 31.03 -10.81 2.46
CA ALA A 492 30.77 -11.69 3.59
C ALA A 492 29.35 -12.30 3.61
N ASP A 493 28.36 -11.67 2.96
CA ASP A 493 26.95 -12.09 3.01
C ASP A 493 26.45 -12.81 1.74
N ARG A 494 27.34 -13.17 0.81
CA ARG A 494 26.94 -14.06 -0.30
C ARG A 494 26.90 -15.50 0.21
N PRO A 495 25.78 -16.24 0.05
CA PRO A 495 25.78 -17.67 0.33
C PRO A 495 26.90 -18.31 -0.51
N ALA A 496 27.79 -19.04 0.17
CA ALA A 496 28.96 -19.64 -0.46
C ALA A 496 28.51 -20.44 -1.68
N VAL A 497 28.84 -19.94 -2.87
CA VAL A 497 28.70 -20.71 -4.11
C VAL A 497 29.62 -21.90 -3.95
N ARG A 498 29.03 -23.06 -3.65
CA ARG A 498 29.73 -24.34 -3.62
C ARG A 498 30.37 -24.52 -4.99
N LYS A 499 31.71 -24.39 -5.06
CA LYS A 499 32.47 -24.76 -6.25
C LYS A 499 32.07 -26.17 -6.67
N PRO A 500 31.83 -26.44 -7.97
CA PRO A 500 31.64 -27.80 -8.43
C PRO A 500 32.91 -28.59 -8.09
N ALA A 501 32.74 -29.78 -7.52
CA ALA A 501 33.84 -30.68 -7.23
C ALA A 501 34.67 -30.89 -8.50
N ALA A 502 35.98 -30.68 -8.38
CA ALA A 502 36.92 -30.97 -9.46
C ALA A 502 36.83 -32.46 -9.80
N GLY A 503 36.18 -32.77 -10.92
CA GLY A 503 36.19 -34.11 -11.49
C GLY A 503 37.62 -34.48 -11.85
N SER A 504 38.12 -35.56 -11.23
CA SER A 504 39.38 -36.20 -11.57
C SER A 504 39.30 -36.81 -12.97
N GLY A 505 39.60 -36.02 -14.00
CA GLY A 505 39.80 -36.47 -15.37
C GLY A 505 41.18 -37.13 -15.50
N GLY A 506 41.21 -38.46 -15.51
CA GLY A 506 42.41 -39.25 -15.76
C GLY A 506 42.93 -39.07 -17.20
N VAL A 507 44.14 -38.55 -17.32
CA VAL A 507 44.88 -38.44 -18.59
C VAL A 507 45.33 -39.83 -19.04
N ARG A 508 44.73 -40.35 -20.13
CA ARG A 508 45.27 -41.51 -20.87
C ARG A 508 46.37 -41.04 -21.83
N LYS A 509 47.63 -41.39 -21.51
CA LYS A 509 48.79 -41.26 -22.42
C LYS A 509 48.61 -42.16 -23.65
N VAL A 510 48.67 -41.57 -24.84
CA VAL A 510 48.79 -42.31 -26.11
C VAL A 510 50.27 -42.43 -26.45
N THR A 511 50.82 -43.63 -26.29
CA THR A 511 52.20 -43.95 -26.65
C THR A 511 52.25 -44.42 -28.11
N ARG A 512 52.88 -43.63 -29.01
CA ARG A 512 53.26 -44.08 -30.35
C ARG A 512 54.48 -44.99 -30.24
N ARG A 513 54.38 -46.26 -30.65
CA ARG A 513 55.53 -47.10 -31.02
C ARG A 513 55.42 -47.53 -32.47
N ARG A 514 56.43 -47.14 -33.25
CA ARG A 514 56.70 -47.54 -34.63
C ARG A 514 56.99 -49.04 -34.67
N VAL A 515 56.43 -49.73 -35.66
CA VAL A 515 56.82 -51.08 -36.07
C VAL A 515 57.37 -51.00 -37.49
N ALA A 516 58.64 -51.36 -37.63
CA ALA A 516 59.32 -51.81 -38.85
C ALA A 516 60.58 -52.56 -38.36
N ALA A 517 61.00 -53.73 -38.83
CA ALA A 517 60.45 -54.74 -39.72
C ALA A 517 61.36 -55.99 -39.59
N LEU A 518 60.85 -57.14 -40.04
CA LEU A 518 61.56 -58.28 -40.64
C LEU A 518 62.33 -59.29 -39.76
N ARG A 519 61.91 -60.55 -39.97
CA ARG A 519 62.46 -61.89 -39.65
C ARG A 519 62.09 -62.49 -38.30
#